data_AF-A0A1A8SHK0-F1
#
_entry.id   AF-A0A1A8SHK0-F1
#
_cell.length_a   1.000
_cell.length_b   1.000
_cell.length_c   1.000
_cell.angle_alpha   90.00
_cell.angle_beta   90.00
_cell.angle_gamma   90.00
#
_symmetry.space_group_name_H-M   'P 1'
#
loop_
_entity.id
_entity.type
_entity.pdbx_description
1 polymer ?
#
loop_
_entity_poly.entity_id
_entity_poly.type
_entity_poly.pdbx_seq_one_letter_code
_entity_poly.pdbx_strand_id
1 'polypeptide(L)'
;MSSTLWSQEKPSGGFREDWRFYMVVKDCTVEKPAQKTLRIPRGSLGQACQERNSLGRTLPPCKGKKSLRILDQTNMVLSLDERDVLELDEKLAELLFPITNCEERYALLCDTSRLERIRDIDCGSKVRVQLRSGDKSLPGVVRFKGSLLPDRALSGIWFGVELLEEGRGQGFTEGSYQGRQLFR
;
A
#
# COMPACT_ATOMS: atom_id res chain seq x y z
N MET A 1 40.45 -25.99 26.26
CA MET A 1 39.92 -24.73 25.70
C MET A 1 39.12 -25.08 24.46
N SER A 2 37.79 -25.07 24.57
CA SER A 2 36.86 -25.44 23.50
C SER A 2 35.67 -24.52 23.59
N SER A 3 35.40 -23.77 22.52
CA SER A 3 34.02 -23.56 22.04
C SER A 3 34.05 -22.96 20.64
N THR A 4 33.98 -23.84 19.64
CA THR A 4 33.37 -23.53 18.35
C THR A 4 31.90 -23.18 18.58
N LEU A 5 31.51 -21.93 18.31
CA LEU A 5 30.12 -21.49 18.43
C LEU A 5 29.70 -20.84 17.11
N TRP A 6 29.00 -21.66 16.33
CA TRP A 6 28.01 -21.36 15.31
C TRP A 6 28.19 -20.09 14.46
N SER A 7 28.67 -20.31 13.23
CA SER A 7 28.27 -19.47 12.10
C SER A 7 26.76 -19.65 11.88
N GLN A 8 26.01 -18.57 12.04
CA GLN A 8 24.62 -18.50 11.63
C GLN A 8 24.60 -18.41 10.10
N GLU A 9 24.34 -19.54 9.43
CA GLU A 9 24.01 -19.55 8.02
C GLU A 9 22.84 -18.60 7.78
N LYS A 10 23.07 -17.58 6.93
CA LYS A 10 22.00 -16.78 6.34
C LYS A 10 21.05 -17.74 5.62
N PRO A 11 19.73 -17.71 5.88
CA PRO A 11 18.79 -18.47 5.06
C PRO A 11 18.82 -17.89 3.64
N SER A 12 19.53 -18.60 2.77
CA SER A 12 19.62 -18.36 1.34
C SER A 12 18.47 -19.13 0.69
N GLY A 13 17.35 -18.44 0.45
CA GLY A 13 16.22 -18.97 -0.31
C GLY A 13 14.87 -18.44 0.19
N GLY A 14 14.34 -17.40 -0.45
CA GLY A 14 13.01 -16.85 -0.15
C GLY A 14 12.81 -15.36 -0.48
N PHE A 15 13.90 -14.63 -0.70
CA PHE A 15 13.93 -13.16 -0.68
C PHE A 15 13.14 -12.39 -1.76
N ARG A 16 12.46 -13.04 -2.72
CA ARG A 16 11.87 -12.35 -3.87
C ARG A 16 10.35 -12.29 -3.93
N GLU A 17 9.65 -13.22 -3.29
CA GLU A 17 8.18 -13.28 -3.42
C GLU A 17 7.51 -12.32 -2.44
N ASP A 18 8.09 -12.14 -1.25
CA ASP A 18 7.59 -11.22 -0.21
C ASP A 18 7.60 -9.74 -0.65
N TRP A 19 8.22 -9.39 -1.78
CA TRP A 19 8.26 -8.02 -2.30
C TRP A 19 7.25 -7.78 -3.43
N ARG A 20 6.42 -8.78 -3.75
CA ARG A 20 5.37 -8.63 -4.75
C ARG A 20 4.10 -8.12 -4.11
N PHE A 21 3.55 -7.07 -4.71
CA PHE A 21 2.32 -6.44 -4.26
C PHE A 21 1.18 -6.78 -5.19
N TYR A 22 -0.02 -6.85 -4.62
CA TYR A 22 -1.23 -7.20 -5.34
C TYR A 22 -2.36 -6.27 -4.91
N MET A 23 -3.27 -5.99 -5.84
CA MET A 23 -4.56 -5.40 -5.53
C MET A 23 -5.66 -6.44 -5.71
N VAL A 24 -6.60 -6.49 -4.77
CA VAL A 24 -7.84 -7.24 -4.90
C VAL A 24 -8.75 -6.51 -5.89
N VAL A 25 -9.13 -7.13 -7.01
CA VAL A 25 -9.89 -6.45 -8.08
C VAL A 25 -11.41 -6.68 -7.99
N LYS A 26 -11.85 -7.50 -7.04
CA LYS A 26 -13.26 -7.82 -6.80
C LYS A 26 -13.49 -8.06 -5.31
N ASP A 27 -14.68 -7.71 -4.81
CA ASP A 27 -15.08 -8.05 -3.45
C ASP A 27 -14.97 -9.56 -3.20
N CYS A 28 -14.09 -9.92 -2.28
CA CYS A 28 -13.87 -11.31 -1.89
C CYS A 28 -14.53 -11.58 -0.55
N THR A 29 -15.03 -12.79 -0.40
CA THR A 29 -15.60 -13.28 0.85
C THR A 29 -14.84 -14.53 1.27
N VAL A 30 -14.24 -14.51 2.47
CA VAL A 30 -13.43 -15.62 2.98
C VAL A 30 -14.04 -16.15 4.26
N GLU A 31 -14.24 -17.46 4.33
CA GLU A 31 -14.68 -18.15 5.54
C GLU A 31 -13.46 -18.48 6.41
N LYS A 32 -13.50 -18.11 7.70
CA LYS A 32 -12.51 -18.55 8.68
C LYS A 32 -13.15 -19.56 9.64
N PRO A 33 -12.48 -20.68 9.98
CA PRO A 33 -13.05 -21.75 10.80
C PRO A 33 -13.56 -21.32 12.19
N ALA A 34 -13.11 -20.16 12.70
CA ALA A 34 -13.43 -19.68 14.05
C ALA A 34 -14.07 -18.27 14.09
N GLN A 35 -14.20 -17.57 12.96
CA GLN A 35 -14.70 -16.19 12.92
C GLN A 35 -15.56 -15.98 11.68
N LYS A 36 -16.65 -15.22 11.86
CA LYS A 36 -17.58 -14.76 10.82
C LYS A 36 -16.91 -14.57 9.45
N THR A 37 -17.67 -14.89 8.42
CA THR A 37 -17.41 -14.53 7.02
C THR A 37 -16.80 -13.14 6.91
N LEU A 38 -15.58 -13.06 6.38
CA LEU A 38 -14.84 -11.83 6.24
C LEU A 38 -14.96 -11.31 4.81
N ARG A 39 -15.29 -10.02 4.67
CA ARG A 39 -15.33 -9.34 3.38
C ARG A 39 -14.06 -8.53 3.16
N ILE A 40 -13.44 -8.74 2.00
CA ILE A 40 -12.30 -7.97 1.53
C ILE A 40 -12.76 -7.14 0.35
N PRO A 41 -12.84 -5.81 0.47
CA PRO A 41 -13.31 -4.97 -0.61
C PRO A 41 -12.31 -4.97 -1.78
N ARG A 42 -12.82 -4.80 -3.00
CA ARG A 42 -11.96 -4.44 -4.14
C ARG A 42 -11.17 -3.17 -3.83
N GLY A 43 -9.96 -3.07 -4.38
CA GLY A 43 -9.00 -2.02 -4.03
C GLY A 43 -8.15 -2.31 -2.80
N SER A 44 -8.44 -3.38 -2.05
CA SER A 44 -7.56 -3.80 -0.95
C SER A 44 -6.16 -4.16 -1.48
N LEU A 45 -5.11 -3.71 -0.80
CA LEU A 45 -3.72 -4.03 -1.13
C LEU A 45 -3.22 -5.20 -0.30
N GLY A 46 -2.46 -6.07 -0.95
CA GLY A 46 -1.83 -7.23 -0.33
C GLY A 46 -0.37 -7.36 -0.72
N GLN A 47 0.43 -7.92 0.17
CA GLN A 47 1.80 -8.35 -0.07
C GLN A 47 1.79 -9.88 -0.15
N ALA A 48 2.45 -10.46 -1.15
CA ALA A 48 2.65 -11.90 -1.18
C ALA A 48 3.34 -12.36 0.11
N CYS A 49 2.86 -13.47 0.66
CA CYS A 49 3.40 -14.02 1.89
C CYS A 49 3.35 -15.54 1.80
N GLN A 50 4.44 -16.20 2.18
CA GLN A 50 4.46 -17.64 2.28
C GLN A 50 3.55 -18.11 3.43
N GLU A 51 2.57 -18.96 3.12
CA GLU A 51 1.65 -19.51 4.11
C GLU A 51 2.38 -20.48 5.04
N ARG A 52 2.08 -20.41 6.35
CA ARG A 52 2.66 -21.28 7.37
C ARG A 52 1.55 -21.86 8.23
N ASN A 53 1.70 -23.12 8.63
CA ASN A 53 0.79 -23.75 9.58
C ASN A 53 1.03 -23.26 11.03
N SER A 54 0.23 -23.72 11.98
CA SER A 54 0.35 -23.38 13.41
C SER A 54 1.70 -23.77 14.03
N LEU A 55 2.42 -24.70 13.41
CA LEU A 55 3.77 -25.13 13.82
C LEU A 55 4.88 -24.35 13.09
N GLY A 56 4.53 -23.29 12.36
CA GLY A 56 5.46 -22.44 11.62
C GLY A 56 6.06 -23.07 10.37
N ARG A 57 5.58 -24.25 9.95
CA ARG A 57 6.07 -24.93 8.73
C ARG A 57 5.40 -24.32 7.50
N THR A 58 6.20 -24.12 6.45
CA THR A 58 5.72 -23.63 5.16
C THR A 58 4.74 -24.63 4.55
N LEU A 59 3.61 -24.11 4.08
CA LEU A 59 2.65 -24.89 3.32
C LEU A 59 3.00 -24.84 1.82
N PRO A 60 2.77 -25.94 1.08
CA PRO A 60 2.93 -25.93 -0.36
C PRO A 60 1.96 -24.92 -0.99
N PRO A 61 2.35 -24.21 -2.06
CA PRO A 61 1.46 -23.29 -2.76
C PRO A 61 0.21 -24.03 -3.27
N CYS A 62 -0.97 -23.49 -2.94
CA CYS A 62 -2.23 -23.96 -3.51
C CYS A 62 -2.36 -23.48 -4.96
N LYS A 63 -2.50 -24.41 -5.92
CA LYS A 63 -2.67 -24.05 -7.33
C LYS A 63 -3.88 -23.12 -7.52
N GLY A 64 -3.70 -22.05 -8.30
CA GLY A 64 -4.76 -21.08 -8.59
C GLY A 64 -5.06 -20.11 -7.44
N LYS A 65 -4.28 -20.13 -6.36
CA LYS A 65 -4.44 -19.26 -5.20
C LYS A 65 -3.18 -18.43 -4.93
N LYS A 66 -3.37 -17.20 -4.45
CA LYS A 66 -2.31 -16.36 -3.86
C LYS A 66 -2.52 -16.19 -2.37
N SER A 67 -1.50 -16.52 -1.59
CA SER A 67 -1.44 -16.18 -0.17
C SER A 67 -0.95 -14.74 -0.01
N LEU A 68 -1.82 -13.86 0.48
CA LEU A 68 -1.56 -12.44 0.64
C LEU A 68 -1.71 -12.02 2.10
N ARG A 69 -0.73 -11.27 2.60
CA ARG A 69 -0.88 -10.43 3.78
C ARG A 69 -1.57 -9.13 3.36
N ILE A 70 -2.80 -8.91 3.80
CA ILE A 70 -3.54 -7.70 3.50
C ILE A 70 -2.94 -6.53 4.29
N LEU A 71 -2.62 -5.44 3.58
CA LEU A 71 -1.92 -4.28 4.13
C LEU A 71 -2.88 -3.27 4.78
N ASP A 72 -4.14 -3.25 4.33
CA ASP A 72 -5.18 -2.37 4.87
C ASP A 72 -5.72 -2.84 6.25
N GLN A 73 -5.44 -4.09 6.64
CA GLN A 73 -5.89 -4.67 7.90
C GLN A 73 -4.74 -5.40 8.60
N THR A 74 -4.47 -5.05 9.85
CA THR A 74 -3.33 -5.57 10.60
C THR A 74 -3.39 -7.11 10.77
N ASN A 75 -2.26 -7.78 10.54
CA ASN A 75 -2.05 -9.21 10.79
C ASN A 75 -2.99 -10.18 10.05
N MET A 76 -3.49 -9.77 8.89
CA MET A 76 -4.41 -10.61 8.12
C MET A 76 -3.72 -11.28 6.94
N VAL A 77 -3.69 -12.61 6.95
CA VAL A 77 -3.24 -13.43 5.81
C VAL A 77 -4.43 -14.22 5.26
N LEU A 78 -4.58 -14.23 3.93
CA LEU A 78 -5.68 -14.87 3.21
C LEU A 78 -5.18 -15.54 1.94
N SER A 79 -5.84 -16.64 1.55
CA SER A 79 -5.63 -17.31 0.28
C SER A 79 -6.74 -16.91 -0.70
N LEU A 80 -6.41 -16.06 -1.68
CA LEU A 80 -7.36 -15.54 -2.67
C LEU A 80 -7.17 -16.22 -4.03
N ASP A 81 -8.23 -16.28 -4.86
CA ASP A 81 -8.09 -16.77 -6.23
C ASP A 81 -7.17 -15.85 -7.04
N GLU A 82 -6.28 -16.45 -7.85
CA GLU A 82 -5.36 -15.69 -8.72
C GLU A 82 -6.08 -14.75 -9.70
N ARG A 83 -7.29 -15.11 -10.13
CA ARG A 83 -8.15 -14.28 -11.00
C ARG A 83 -8.73 -13.04 -10.31
N ASP A 84 -8.79 -13.03 -8.98
CA ASP A 84 -9.41 -11.96 -8.20
C ASP A 84 -8.36 -10.96 -7.66
N VAL A 85 -7.09 -11.16 -8.03
CA VAL A 85 -5.97 -10.30 -7.66
C VAL A 85 -5.17 -9.87 -8.89
N LEU A 86 -4.65 -8.66 -8.87
CA LEU A 86 -3.76 -8.12 -9.90
C LEU A 86 -2.41 -7.82 -9.28
N GLU A 87 -1.33 -8.37 -9.85
CA GLU A 87 0.04 -8.01 -9.44
C GLU A 87 0.35 -6.56 -9.84
N LEU A 88 0.95 -5.81 -8.91
CA LEU A 88 1.36 -4.44 -9.10
C LEU A 88 2.89 -4.35 -9.13
N ASP A 89 3.41 -3.48 -9.99
CA ASP A 89 4.79 -3.03 -9.83
C ASP A 89 4.93 -2.22 -8.53
N GLU A 90 6.14 -2.22 -7.95
CA GLU A 90 6.43 -1.60 -6.66
C GLU A 90 6.09 -0.10 -6.66
N LYS A 91 6.43 0.63 -7.74
CA LYS A 91 6.18 2.07 -7.82
C LYS A 91 4.68 2.39 -7.85
N LEU A 92 3.89 1.54 -8.51
CA LEU A 92 2.44 1.65 -8.55
C LEU A 92 1.82 1.32 -7.19
N ALA A 93 2.29 0.26 -6.53
CA ALA A 93 1.84 -0.07 -5.18
C ALA A 93 2.13 1.07 -4.20
N GLU A 94 3.34 1.63 -4.23
CA GLU A 94 3.77 2.78 -3.44
C GLU A 94 2.89 4.02 -3.69
N LEU A 95 2.49 4.26 -4.95
CA LEU A 95 1.61 5.37 -5.30
C LEU A 95 0.17 5.19 -4.77
N LEU A 96 -0.35 3.96 -4.81
CA LEU A 96 -1.74 3.65 -4.45
C LEU A 96 -1.94 3.48 -2.94
N PHE A 97 -0.89 3.11 -2.21
CA PHE A 97 -0.96 2.80 -0.77
C PHE A 97 -1.53 3.92 0.10
N PRO A 98 -1.18 5.21 -0.09
CA PRO A 98 -1.71 6.30 0.74
C PRO A 98 -3.21 6.58 0.56
N ILE A 99 -3.84 6.05 -0.50
CA ILE A 99 -5.27 6.25 -0.75
C ILE A 99 -6.04 5.31 0.16
N THR A 100 -6.63 5.81 1.23
CA THR A 100 -7.28 4.99 2.26
C THR A 100 -8.64 4.41 1.83
N ASN A 101 -9.32 5.07 0.89
CA ASN A 101 -10.57 4.57 0.33
C ASN A 101 -10.28 3.54 -0.77
N CYS A 102 -10.68 2.29 -0.54
CA CYS A 102 -10.42 1.19 -1.46
C CYS A 102 -11.07 1.38 -2.84
N GLU A 103 -12.28 1.96 -2.88
CA GLU A 103 -13.00 2.23 -4.13
C GLU A 103 -12.29 3.31 -4.96
N GLU A 104 -11.89 4.41 -4.33
CA GLU A 104 -11.13 5.47 -5.00
C GLU A 104 -9.77 4.96 -5.48
N ARG A 105 -9.12 4.09 -4.68
CA ARG A 105 -7.84 3.47 -5.03
C ARG A 105 -7.97 2.56 -6.25
N TYR A 106 -9.01 1.71 -6.29
CA TYR A 106 -9.29 0.86 -7.44
C TYR A 106 -9.69 1.67 -8.67
N ALA A 107 -10.53 2.70 -8.49
CA ALA A 107 -10.91 3.60 -9.58
C ALA A 107 -9.69 4.30 -10.19
N LEU A 108 -8.72 4.72 -9.36
CA LEU A 108 -7.47 5.29 -9.86
C LEU A 108 -6.62 4.26 -10.62
N LEU A 109 -6.55 3.01 -10.15
CA LEU A 109 -5.85 1.94 -10.87
C LEU A 109 -6.39 1.77 -12.30
N CYS A 110 -7.71 1.87 -12.47
CA CYS A 110 -8.38 1.74 -13.76
C CYS A 110 -8.22 2.97 -14.68
N ASP A 111 -7.85 4.13 -14.14
CA ASP A 111 -7.64 5.37 -14.90
C ASP A 111 -6.15 5.53 -15.26
N THR A 112 -5.73 4.83 -16.31
CA THR A 112 -4.32 4.80 -16.77
C THR A 112 -3.79 6.19 -17.10
N SER A 113 -4.58 7.03 -17.78
CA SER A 113 -4.19 8.40 -18.12
C SER A 113 -3.99 9.27 -16.88
N ARG A 114 -4.79 9.09 -15.84
CA ARG A 114 -4.58 9.80 -14.57
C ARG A 114 -3.36 9.26 -13.82
N LEU A 115 -3.12 7.95 -13.83
CA LEU A 115 -1.90 7.37 -13.24
C LEU A 115 -0.63 7.91 -13.89
N GLU A 116 -0.60 7.99 -15.22
CA GLU A 116 0.53 8.58 -15.96
C GLU A 116 0.79 10.01 -15.51
N ARG A 117 -0.25 10.85 -15.47
CA ARG A 117 -0.12 12.23 -14.95
C ARG A 117 0.38 12.28 -13.52
N ILE A 118 -0.08 11.39 -12.64
CA ILE A 118 0.35 11.37 -11.24
C ILE A 118 1.81 10.93 -11.10
N ARG A 119 2.28 9.99 -11.94
CA ARG A 119 3.68 9.56 -11.95
C ARG A 119 4.63 10.72 -12.22
N ASP A 120 4.21 11.65 -13.08
CA ASP A 120 4.97 12.84 -13.47
C ASP A 120 4.88 13.99 -12.46
N ILE A 121 4.01 13.91 -11.45
CA ILE A 121 3.92 14.94 -10.41
C ILE A 121 5.21 14.96 -9.59
N ASP A 122 5.82 16.14 -9.49
CA ASP A 122 6.97 16.41 -8.64
C ASP A 122 6.80 17.73 -7.86
N CYS A 123 7.71 18.01 -6.94
CA CYS A 123 7.78 19.29 -6.23
C CYS A 123 7.78 20.47 -7.23
N GLY A 124 6.93 21.46 -6.98
CA GLY A 124 6.67 22.59 -7.87
C GLY A 124 5.49 22.39 -8.83
N SER A 125 4.99 21.16 -8.99
CA SER A 125 3.83 20.89 -9.85
C SER A 125 2.57 21.56 -9.32
N LYS A 126 1.80 22.18 -10.23
CA LYS A 126 0.47 22.73 -9.94
C LYS A 126 -0.54 21.60 -9.99
N VAL A 127 -1.32 21.46 -8.93
CA VAL A 127 -2.31 20.38 -8.77
C VAL A 127 -3.64 20.94 -8.28
N ARG A 128 -4.69 20.12 -8.39
CA ARG A 128 -5.95 20.34 -7.69
C ARG A 128 -6.15 19.26 -6.66
N VAL A 129 -6.40 19.65 -5.41
CA VAL A 129 -6.54 18.74 -4.27
C VAL A 129 -7.99 18.71 -3.83
N GLN A 130 -8.54 17.51 -3.68
CA GLN A 130 -9.82 17.29 -3.03
C GLN A 130 -9.52 16.82 -1.60
N LEU A 131 -9.95 17.57 -0.59
CA LEU A 131 -9.63 17.28 0.81
C LEU A 131 -10.51 16.17 1.39
N ARG A 132 -11.79 16.13 0.99
CA ARG A 132 -12.74 15.07 1.33
C ARG A 132 -13.52 14.66 0.09
N SER A 133 -13.95 13.40 0.04
CA SER A 133 -14.76 12.89 -1.06
C SER A 133 -16.02 13.75 -1.23
N GLY A 134 -16.22 14.29 -2.43
CA GLY A 134 -17.35 15.18 -2.76
C GLY A 134 -17.03 16.67 -2.69
N ASP A 135 -15.93 17.09 -2.06
CA ASP A 135 -15.54 18.51 -2.01
C ASP A 135 -15.12 19.03 -3.39
N LYS A 136 -15.28 20.35 -3.59
CA LYS A 136 -14.66 21.04 -4.72
C LYS A 136 -13.14 20.91 -4.61
N SER A 137 -12.49 20.61 -5.73
CA SER A 137 -11.03 20.57 -5.77
C SER A 137 -10.42 21.97 -5.69
N LEU A 138 -9.45 22.15 -4.79
CA LEU A 138 -8.76 23.39 -4.49
C LEU A 138 -7.41 23.45 -5.21
N PRO A 139 -6.98 24.62 -5.71
CA PRO A 139 -5.67 24.78 -6.33
C PRO A 139 -4.55 24.62 -5.29
N GLY A 140 -3.43 24.01 -5.69
CA GLY A 140 -2.28 23.81 -4.84
C GLY A 140 -0.97 23.62 -5.60
N VAL A 141 0.14 23.68 -4.87
CA VAL A 141 1.48 23.37 -5.38
C VAL A 141 2.10 22.27 -4.53
N VAL A 142 2.64 21.25 -5.18
CA VAL A 142 3.36 20.17 -4.48
C VAL A 142 4.66 20.73 -3.91
N ARG A 143 4.87 20.54 -2.62
CA ARG A 143 6.07 20.97 -1.88
C ARG A 143 6.88 19.81 -1.31
N PHE A 144 6.27 18.64 -1.23
CA PHE A 144 6.91 17.42 -0.78
C PHE A 144 6.40 16.23 -1.60
N LYS A 145 7.30 15.32 -1.96
CA LYS A 145 7.02 14.01 -2.54
C LYS A 145 7.93 12.98 -1.87
N GLY A 146 7.35 11.99 -1.21
CA GLY A 146 8.15 10.93 -0.60
C GLY A 146 7.41 10.14 0.47
N SER A 147 8.12 9.20 1.11
CA SER A 147 7.58 8.42 2.21
C SER A 147 7.50 9.21 3.50
N LEU A 148 6.38 9.06 4.22
CA LEU A 148 6.23 9.54 5.60
C LEU A 148 6.56 8.46 6.63
N LEU A 149 6.51 7.19 6.23
CA LEU A 149 6.64 6.02 7.10
C LEU A 149 7.71 5.07 6.53
N PRO A 150 9.00 5.47 6.54
CA PRO A 150 10.08 4.55 6.22
C PRO A 150 10.02 3.39 7.23
N ASP A 151 10.33 2.17 6.81
CA ASP A 151 10.29 0.94 7.62
C ASP A 151 8.96 0.16 7.64
N ARG A 152 8.06 0.44 6.69
CA ARG A 152 6.93 -0.47 6.37
C ARG A 152 7.25 -1.35 5.16
N ALA A 153 6.54 -2.47 5.06
CA ALA A 153 6.56 -3.33 3.88
C ALA A 153 6.27 -2.57 2.58
N LEU A 154 5.42 -1.55 2.68
CA LEU A 154 5.14 -0.57 1.63
C LEU A 154 5.09 0.81 2.31
N SER A 155 5.89 1.75 1.82
CA SER A 155 6.14 3.04 2.48
C SER A 155 5.08 4.10 2.14
N GLY A 156 4.54 4.02 0.93
CA GLY A 156 3.71 5.02 0.30
C GLY A 156 4.49 6.21 -0.27
N ILE A 157 4.02 6.76 -1.39
CA ILE A 157 4.43 8.08 -1.88
C ILE A 157 3.38 9.11 -1.48
N TRP A 158 3.75 9.98 -0.54
CA TRP A 158 2.90 11.06 -0.07
C TRP A 158 3.25 12.36 -0.79
N PHE A 159 2.21 13.12 -1.16
CA PHE A 159 2.35 14.46 -1.72
C PHE A 159 1.95 15.49 -0.66
N GLY A 160 2.91 16.27 -0.18
CA GLY A 160 2.63 17.44 0.63
C GLY A 160 2.31 18.62 -0.29
N VAL A 161 1.13 19.22 -0.10
CA VAL A 161 0.63 20.28 -1.00
C VAL A 161 0.35 21.54 -0.21
N GLU A 162 0.89 22.66 -0.68
CA GLU A 162 0.50 23.99 -0.25
C GLU A 162 -0.76 24.41 -1.01
N LEU A 163 -1.85 24.64 -0.28
CA LEU A 163 -3.11 25.11 -0.87
C LEU A 163 -3.02 26.61 -1.16
N LEU A 164 -3.45 26.99 -2.37
CA LEU A 164 -3.44 28.37 -2.85
C LEU A 164 -4.82 29.03 -2.70
N GLU A 165 -4.83 30.37 -2.73
CA GLU A 165 -6.04 31.19 -2.91
C GLU A 165 -7.23 30.72 -2.05
N GLU A 166 -8.28 30.23 -2.71
CA GLU A 166 -9.54 29.72 -2.13
C GLU A 166 -9.33 28.57 -1.13
N GLY A 167 -8.21 27.86 -1.19
CA GLY A 167 -7.86 26.77 -0.28
C GLY A 167 -6.97 27.16 0.90
N ARG A 168 -6.51 28.43 1.00
CA ARG A 168 -5.58 28.83 2.05
C ARG A 168 -6.18 28.62 3.45
N GLY A 169 -5.40 28.03 4.35
CA GLY A 169 -5.82 27.76 5.73
C GLY A 169 -6.70 26.52 5.91
N GLN A 170 -7.02 25.79 4.83
CA GLN A 170 -7.81 24.54 4.89
C GLN A 170 -6.94 23.28 4.99
N GLY A 171 -5.61 23.44 4.96
CA GLY A 171 -4.67 22.33 5.11
C GLY A 171 -4.69 21.76 6.53
N PHE A 172 -4.30 20.49 6.65
CA PHE A 172 -4.25 19.81 7.95
C PHE A 172 -2.93 20.02 8.70
N THR A 173 -1.90 20.54 8.03
CA THR A 173 -0.58 20.80 8.61
C THR A 173 0.05 22.04 7.99
N GLU A 174 1.05 22.62 8.67
CA GLU A 174 1.91 23.70 8.15
C GLU A 174 3.21 23.13 7.54
N GLY A 175 3.08 22.02 6.81
CA GLY A 175 4.22 21.36 6.16
C GLY A 175 5.08 20.48 7.08
N SER A 176 4.57 20.15 8.28
CA SER A 176 5.19 19.20 9.20
C SER A 176 4.37 17.92 9.37
N TYR A 177 5.04 16.82 9.70
CA TYR A 177 4.42 15.54 10.03
C TYR A 177 5.21 14.85 11.15
N GLN A 178 4.53 14.44 12.22
CA GLN A 178 5.14 13.78 13.39
C GLN A 178 6.40 14.50 13.94
N GLY A 179 6.35 15.84 14.03
CA GLY A 179 7.45 16.67 14.55
C GLY A 179 8.60 16.91 13.56
N ARG A 180 8.56 16.33 12.35
CA ARG A 180 9.52 16.61 11.28
C ARG A 180 8.97 17.66 10.32
N GLN A 181 9.73 18.72 10.08
CA GLN A 181 9.42 19.68 9.01
C GLN A 181 9.77 19.05 7.65
N LEU A 182 8.81 19.01 6.73
CA LEU A 182 8.97 18.45 5.39
C LEU A 182 9.10 19.56 4.33
N PHE A 183 8.30 20.61 4.45
CA PHE A 183 8.34 21.79 3.58
C PHE A 183 7.79 23.02 4.32
N ARG A 184 7.98 24.22 3.77
CA ARG A 184 7.41 25.47 4.28
C ARG A 184 6.49 26.08 3.24
#